data_AF-A0A2P0QN60-F1
#
_entry.id   AF-A0A2P0QN60-F1
#
_cell.length_a   1.000
_cell.length_b   1.000
_cell.length_c   1.000
_cell.angle_alpha   90.00
_cell.angle_beta   90.00
_cell.angle_gamma   90.00
#
_symmetry.space_group_name_H-M   'P 1'
#
loop_
_entity.id
_entity.type
_entity.pdbx_description
1 polymer ?
#
loop_
_entity_poly.entity_id
_entity_poly.type
_entity_poly.pdbx_seq_one_letter_code
_entity_poly.pdbx_strand_id
1 'polypeptide(L)'
;EDHRLDPVAGNHICRSGCGHVAPSTFITGYRYAEMGYTAGFEPAVLPINARQAHMEMGDIPILDKGGYVMLGSDDYLLRMLTAKKDQKAINDYVAWTMNAAKAIGVKVVNPGGINAFKFNQRKLDLDEQNAHYGVTPRDILRVLATAVKELGVPHPLHVHGCNLGVPGNVQTTLDTIQGIGGLPMHLTHIQFHSYGTEGDFKFSSGAAQIAEAINNNKNITIDVGQILFGQTVTASGDNMRQHANHKHASPNKWVVMDIECDAG
;
A
#
# COMPACT_ATOMS: atom_id res chain seq x y z
N GLU A 1 -7.48 -21.72 -13.50
CA GLU A 1 -6.85 -21.17 -12.27
C GLU A 1 -5.38 -20.94 -12.60
N ASP A 2 -4.82 -19.78 -12.25
CA ASP A 2 -3.48 -19.30 -12.64
C ASP A 2 -2.41 -20.41 -12.57
N HIS A 3 -2.31 -21.07 -11.41
CA HIS A 3 -1.35 -22.13 -11.15
C HIS A 3 -1.44 -23.35 -12.08
N ARG A 4 -2.61 -23.65 -12.64
CA ARG A 4 -2.78 -24.78 -13.58
C ARG A 4 -2.27 -24.46 -14.98
N LEU A 5 -2.22 -23.19 -15.36
CA LEU A 5 -1.88 -22.74 -16.71
C LEU A 5 -0.39 -22.48 -16.89
N ASP A 6 0.36 -22.35 -15.79
CA ASP A 6 1.77 -22.00 -15.81
C ASP A 6 2.60 -22.87 -14.84
N PRO A 7 2.71 -24.19 -15.09
CA PRO A 7 3.56 -25.08 -14.32
C PRO A 7 5.03 -24.91 -14.69
N VAL A 8 5.92 -24.88 -13.70
CA VAL A 8 7.37 -24.83 -13.90
C VAL A 8 8.01 -26.08 -13.30
N ALA A 9 8.62 -26.90 -14.16
CA ALA A 9 9.32 -28.11 -13.74
C ALA A 9 10.62 -27.77 -13.00
N GLY A 10 10.91 -28.54 -11.95
CA GLY A 10 12.20 -28.45 -11.26
C GLY A 10 13.33 -29.05 -12.11
N ASN A 11 14.56 -28.67 -11.79
CA ASN A 11 15.77 -29.23 -12.39
C ASN A 11 16.84 -29.43 -11.30
N HIS A 12 18.09 -29.71 -11.69
CA HIS A 12 19.19 -29.98 -10.75
C HIS A 12 19.61 -28.77 -9.87
N ILE A 13 19.15 -27.55 -10.20
CA ILE A 13 19.46 -26.30 -9.49
C ILE A 13 18.19 -25.65 -8.92
N CYS A 14 17.09 -25.66 -9.69
CA CYS A 14 15.85 -24.97 -9.37
C CYS A 14 14.75 -25.91 -8.89
N ARG A 15 13.99 -25.51 -7.86
CA ARG A 15 12.79 -26.21 -7.41
C ARG A 15 11.62 -26.00 -8.38
N SER A 16 10.71 -26.97 -8.43
CA SER A 16 9.45 -26.83 -9.17
C SER A 16 8.52 -25.81 -8.52
N GLY A 17 7.60 -25.26 -9.31
CA GLY A 17 6.54 -24.38 -8.82
C GLY A 17 5.50 -24.09 -9.89
N CYS A 18 4.70 -23.04 -9.71
CA CYS A 18 3.71 -22.63 -10.69
C CYS A 18 3.26 -21.17 -10.49
N GLY A 19 2.42 -20.70 -11.40
CA GLY A 19 1.68 -19.43 -11.35
C GLY A 19 2.29 -18.34 -12.21
N HIS A 20 1.44 -17.62 -12.95
CA HIS A 20 1.85 -16.55 -13.86
C HIS A 20 1.77 -15.21 -13.16
N VAL A 21 0.58 -14.85 -12.68
CA VAL A 21 0.30 -13.53 -12.07
C VAL A 21 0.50 -13.52 -10.56
N ALA A 22 0.40 -14.69 -9.92
CA ALA A 22 0.71 -14.91 -8.51
C ALA A 22 1.61 -16.16 -8.38
N PRO A 23 2.88 -16.06 -8.81
CA PRO A 23 3.82 -17.18 -8.77
C PRO A 23 4.11 -17.64 -7.34
N SER A 24 4.38 -18.94 -7.18
CA SER A 24 4.95 -19.50 -5.95
C SER A 24 6.30 -18.83 -5.58
N THR A 25 6.68 -18.91 -4.29
CA THR A 25 7.89 -18.25 -3.73
C THR A 25 9.17 -18.54 -4.52
N PHE A 26 9.44 -19.81 -4.86
CA PHE A 26 10.62 -20.17 -5.66
C PHE A 26 10.61 -19.54 -7.05
N ILE A 27 9.48 -19.60 -7.75
CA ILE A 27 9.32 -19.05 -9.11
C ILE A 27 9.43 -17.53 -9.11
N THR A 28 8.96 -16.88 -8.05
CA THR A 28 9.12 -15.43 -7.85
C THR A 28 10.61 -15.06 -7.88
N GLY A 29 11.45 -15.75 -7.09
CA GLY A 29 12.88 -15.46 -7.04
C GLY A 29 13.58 -15.71 -8.37
N TYR A 30 13.26 -16.81 -9.05
CA TYR A 30 13.85 -17.14 -10.35
C TYR A 30 13.50 -16.10 -11.42
N ARG A 31 12.23 -15.69 -11.53
CA ARG A 31 11.77 -14.72 -12.55
C ARG A 31 12.37 -13.34 -12.35
N TYR A 32 12.49 -12.87 -11.11
CA TYR A 32 13.20 -11.61 -10.85
C TYR A 32 14.68 -11.71 -11.26
N ALA A 33 15.35 -12.82 -10.92
CA ALA A 33 16.75 -13.05 -11.27
C ALA A 33 16.97 -13.14 -12.79
N GLU A 34 16.05 -13.77 -13.55
CA GLU A 34 16.09 -13.82 -15.02
C GLU A 34 16.04 -12.43 -15.67
N MET A 35 15.35 -11.48 -15.04
CA MET A 35 15.30 -10.09 -15.46
C MET A 35 16.50 -9.25 -14.95
N GLY A 36 17.41 -9.85 -14.18
CA GLY A 36 18.57 -9.18 -13.60
C GLY A 36 18.30 -8.39 -12.32
N TYR A 37 17.13 -8.56 -11.70
CA TYR A 37 16.83 -7.95 -10.40
C TYR A 37 17.45 -8.76 -9.26
N THR A 38 18.00 -8.06 -8.28
CA THR A 38 18.67 -8.68 -7.12
C THR A 38 18.01 -8.33 -5.79
N ALA A 39 17.02 -7.44 -5.77
CA ALA A 39 16.27 -7.08 -4.58
C ALA A 39 14.78 -6.88 -4.87
N GLY A 40 13.92 -7.22 -3.91
CA GLY A 40 12.47 -7.00 -3.97
C GLY A 40 11.89 -6.76 -2.58
N PHE A 41 10.89 -5.88 -2.47
CA PHE A 41 10.35 -5.46 -1.18
C PHE A 41 8.85 -5.71 -1.10
N GLU A 42 8.40 -6.38 -0.04
CA GLU A 42 6.99 -6.63 0.26
C GLU A 42 6.34 -5.34 0.78
N PRO A 43 5.42 -4.70 0.01
CA PRO A 43 4.90 -3.40 0.38
C PRO A 43 3.86 -3.44 1.50
N ALA A 44 3.35 -4.61 1.90
CA ALA A 44 2.20 -4.73 2.79
C ALA A 44 2.36 -5.84 3.86
N VAL A 45 3.33 -5.69 4.77
CA VAL A 45 3.48 -6.59 5.92
C VAL A 45 2.56 -6.14 7.06
N LEU A 46 1.70 -7.01 7.57
CA LEU A 46 0.94 -6.73 8.80
C LEU A 46 1.73 -7.17 10.03
N PRO A 47 1.66 -6.43 11.15
CA PRO A 47 2.28 -6.88 12.40
C PRO A 47 1.86 -8.30 12.79
N ILE A 48 0.56 -8.61 12.69
CA ILE A 48 0.01 -9.92 13.09
C ILE A 48 0.44 -11.08 12.17
N ASN A 49 0.64 -10.81 10.88
CA ASN A 49 1.03 -11.84 9.90
C ASN A 49 2.52 -11.80 9.53
N ALA A 50 3.32 -10.96 10.20
CA ALA A 50 4.73 -10.75 9.87
C ALA A 50 5.52 -12.06 9.82
N ARG A 51 5.24 -13.02 10.71
CA ARG A 51 5.89 -14.33 10.68
C ARG A 51 5.68 -15.06 9.35
N GLN A 52 4.44 -15.07 8.84
CA GLN A 52 4.13 -15.70 7.56
C GLN A 52 4.83 -14.98 6.41
N ALA A 53 4.78 -13.64 6.39
CA ALA A 53 5.47 -12.84 5.39
C ALA A 53 6.98 -13.12 5.36
N HIS A 54 7.62 -13.23 6.53
CA HIS A 54 9.05 -13.57 6.63
C HIS A 54 9.36 -15.02 6.23
N MET A 55 8.48 -15.98 6.51
CA MET A 55 8.66 -17.37 6.04
C MET A 55 8.59 -17.45 4.51
N GLU A 56 7.60 -16.78 3.89
CA GLU A 56 7.48 -16.73 2.43
C GLU A 56 8.66 -15.99 1.78
N MET A 57 9.06 -14.85 2.35
CA MET A 57 10.27 -14.14 1.90
C MET A 57 11.52 -15.03 2.03
N GLY A 58 11.63 -15.83 3.09
CA GLY A 58 12.72 -16.79 3.29
C GLY A 58 12.78 -17.89 2.23
N ASP A 59 11.64 -18.26 1.65
CA ASP A 59 11.54 -19.27 0.58
C ASP A 59 11.79 -18.70 -0.82
N ILE A 60 11.75 -17.38 -1.00
CA ILE A 60 12.13 -16.75 -2.26
C ILE A 60 13.66 -16.87 -2.40
N PRO A 61 14.22 -17.51 -3.43
CA PRO A 61 15.67 -17.62 -3.60
C PRO A 61 16.27 -16.35 -4.21
N ILE A 62 17.60 -16.24 -4.16
CA ILE A 62 18.46 -15.26 -4.85
C ILE A 62 18.33 -13.80 -4.37
N LEU A 63 17.11 -13.26 -4.26
CA LEU A 63 16.91 -11.83 -3.99
C LEU A 63 17.26 -11.45 -2.54
N ASP A 64 17.77 -10.24 -2.36
CA ASP A 64 17.66 -9.52 -1.09
C ASP A 64 16.22 -9.03 -0.91
N LYS A 65 15.72 -9.08 0.32
CA LYS A 65 14.31 -8.85 0.63
C LYS A 65 14.12 -8.01 1.88
N GLY A 66 13.00 -7.32 1.94
CA GLY A 66 12.53 -6.61 3.12
C GLY A 66 11.05 -6.29 3.01
N GLY A 67 10.43 -5.89 4.11
CA GLY A 67 9.02 -5.56 4.15
C GLY A 67 8.74 -4.20 4.77
N TYR A 68 7.65 -3.58 4.35
CA TYR A 68 7.12 -2.36 4.97
C TYR A 68 5.94 -2.72 5.86
N VAL A 69 6.02 -2.36 7.14
CA VAL A 69 4.93 -2.63 8.06
C VAL A 69 3.78 -1.67 7.82
N MET A 70 2.57 -2.19 7.64
CA MET A 70 1.39 -1.37 7.44
C MET A 70 0.89 -0.80 8.76
N LEU A 71 0.68 0.50 8.78
CA LEU A 71 0.06 1.28 9.84
C LEU A 71 -0.95 2.25 9.23
N GLY A 72 -1.69 2.97 10.07
CA GLY A 72 -2.55 4.07 9.62
C GLY A 72 -4.03 3.70 9.53
N SER A 73 -4.39 2.46 9.84
CA SER A 73 -5.78 2.04 10.06
C SER A 73 -5.94 1.15 11.29
N ASP A 74 -4.84 0.88 12.01
CA ASP A 74 -4.85 0.05 13.20
C ASP A 74 -5.50 0.77 14.39
N ASP A 75 -6.22 0.00 15.21
CA ASP A 75 -7.00 0.48 16.35
C ASP A 75 -6.16 1.31 17.32
N TYR A 76 -4.93 0.85 17.59
CA TYR A 76 -4.07 1.45 18.60
C TYR A 76 -3.61 2.85 18.19
N LEU A 77 -3.10 3.02 16.97
CA LEU A 77 -2.73 4.33 16.44
C LEU A 77 -3.92 5.29 16.44
N LEU A 78 -5.08 4.85 15.94
CA LEU A 78 -6.26 5.71 15.84
C LEU A 78 -6.73 6.16 17.24
N ARG A 79 -6.69 5.28 18.24
CA ARG A 79 -6.95 5.64 19.64
C ARG A 79 -5.94 6.63 20.21
N MET A 80 -4.66 6.50 19.86
CA MET A 80 -3.64 7.48 20.26
C MET A 80 -3.91 8.86 19.68
N LEU A 81 -4.34 8.93 18.41
CA LEU A 81 -4.73 10.18 17.76
C LEU A 81 -5.98 10.80 18.39
N THR A 82 -7.04 10.01 18.62
CA THR A 82 -8.24 10.48 19.33
C THR A 82 -7.91 10.97 20.74
N ALA A 83 -7.01 10.28 21.45
CA ALA A 83 -6.54 10.67 22.78
C ALA A 83 -5.52 11.81 22.76
N LYS A 84 -5.19 12.37 21.58
CA LYS A 84 -4.22 13.46 21.37
C LYS A 84 -2.88 13.18 22.05
N LYS A 85 -2.38 11.95 21.91
CA LYS A 85 -1.03 11.59 22.34
C LYS A 85 0.00 12.44 21.57
N ASP A 86 1.10 12.75 22.23
CA ASP A 86 2.16 13.54 21.63
C ASP A 86 2.91 12.75 20.54
N GLN A 87 3.66 13.47 19.69
CA GLN A 87 4.41 12.86 18.60
C GLN A 87 5.42 11.83 19.12
N LYS A 88 6.01 12.04 20.31
CA LYS A 88 6.94 11.09 20.90
C LYS A 88 6.28 9.72 21.13
N ALA A 89 5.08 9.68 21.68
CA ALA A 89 4.38 8.42 21.89
C ALA A 89 4.09 7.71 20.54
N ILE A 90 3.71 8.47 19.50
CA ILE A 90 3.52 7.91 18.15
C ILE A 90 4.82 7.33 17.61
N ASN A 91 5.95 8.02 17.76
CA ASN A 91 7.27 7.54 17.34
C ASN A 91 7.65 6.25 18.08
N ASP A 92 7.43 6.20 19.40
CA ASP A 92 7.72 5.02 20.22
C ASP A 92 6.89 3.81 19.73
N TYR A 93 5.61 4.02 19.39
CA TYR A 93 4.75 2.99 18.80
C TYR A 93 5.26 2.52 17.43
N VAL A 94 5.54 3.45 16.51
CA VAL A 94 6.04 3.13 15.16
C VAL A 94 7.36 2.33 15.26
N ALA A 95 8.29 2.77 16.11
CA ALA A 95 9.57 2.08 16.33
C ALA A 95 9.38 0.66 16.89
N TRP A 96 8.49 0.51 17.87
CA TRP A 96 8.16 -0.81 18.43
C TRP A 96 7.57 -1.73 17.36
N THR A 97 6.60 -1.26 16.58
CA THR A 97 5.93 -2.07 15.56
C THR A 97 6.90 -2.50 14.45
N MET A 98 7.75 -1.57 13.97
CA MET A 98 8.79 -1.91 12.98
C MET A 98 9.76 -2.97 13.51
N ASN A 99 10.24 -2.82 14.75
CA ASN A 99 11.16 -3.77 15.35
C ASN A 99 10.50 -5.14 15.62
N ALA A 100 9.24 -5.16 16.05
CA ALA A 100 8.50 -6.39 16.32
C ALA A 100 8.19 -7.16 15.03
N ALA A 101 7.77 -6.46 13.98
CA ALA A 101 7.48 -7.04 12.66
C ALA A 101 8.72 -7.28 11.80
N LYS A 102 9.92 -6.88 12.26
CA LYS A 102 11.18 -6.93 11.49
C LYS A 102 11.05 -6.26 10.11
N ALA A 103 10.43 -5.09 10.10
CA ALA A 103 10.22 -4.29 8.91
C ALA A 103 11.32 -3.25 8.74
N ILE A 104 11.60 -2.89 7.49
CA ILE A 104 12.62 -1.89 7.12
C ILE A 104 12.02 -0.52 6.79
N GLY A 105 10.69 -0.42 6.74
CA GLY A 105 9.96 0.81 6.44
C GLY A 105 8.51 0.74 6.91
N VAL A 106 7.80 1.85 6.74
CA VAL A 106 6.38 1.98 7.11
C VAL A 106 5.55 2.23 5.86
N LYS A 107 4.46 1.49 5.73
CA LYS A 107 3.45 1.62 4.70
C LYS A 107 2.16 2.15 5.30
N VAL A 108 1.47 3.00 4.55
CA VAL A 108 0.07 3.34 4.81
C VAL A 108 -0.75 3.02 3.57
N VAL A 109 -1.90 2.40 3.78
CA VAL A 109 -2.88 2.08 2.74
C VAL A 109 -4.21 2.68 3.13
N ASN A 110 -4.74 3.55 2.27
CA ASN A 110 -6.02 4.25 2.45
C ASN A 110 -6.18 4.73 3.91
N PRO A 111 -5.42 5.77 4.33
CA PRO A 111 -5.24 6.11 5.75
C PRO A 111 -6.58 6.28 6.46
N GLY A 112 -6.85 5.48 7.49
CA GLY A 112 -8.11 5.46 8.22
C GLY A 112 -9.29 4.81 7.48
N GLY A 113 -9.19 4.60 6.17
CA GLY A 113 -10.23 4.02 5.32
C GLY A 113 -10.49 2.56 5.63
N ILE A 114 -9.45 1.78 5.88
CA ILE A 114 -9.61 0.35 6.23
C ILE A 114 -10.38 0.22 7.56
N ASN A 115 -10.09 1.09 8.54
CA ASN A 115 -10.85 1.15 9.78
C ASN A 115 -12.29 1.61 9.55
N ALA A 116 -12.47 2.70 8.80
CA ALA A 116 -13.79 3.24 8.46
C ALA A 116 -14.69 2.18 7.80
N PHE A 117 -14.12 1.33 6.95
CA PHE A 117 -14.84 0.23 6.29
C PHE A 117 -15.45 -0.76 7.29
N LYS A 118 -14.73 -1.12 8.35
CA LYS A 118 -15.21 -1.99 9.45
C LYS A 118 -16.44 -1.40 10.16
N PHE A 119 -16.56 -0.07 10.17
CA PHE A 119 -17.68 0.67 10.76
C PHE A 119 -18.71 1.16 9.72
N ASN A 120 -18.86 0.44 8.61
CA ASN A 120 -19.86 0.70 7.57
C ASN A 120 -19.69 2.01 6.77
N GLN A 121 -18.59 2.73 6.93
CA GLN A 121 -18.26 3.86 6.06
C GLN A 121 -17.65 3.31 4.76
N ARG A 122 -18.19 3.73 3.60
CA ARG A 122 -17.85 3.16 2.28
C ARG A 122 -17.01 4.08 1.39
N LYS A 123 -16.62 5.22 1.93
CA LYS A 123 -15.76 6.24 1.35
C LYS A 123 -15.13 7.05 2.49
N LEU A 124 -13.88 7.47 2.35
CA LEU A 124 -13.22 8.38 3.26
C LEU A 124 -12.31 9.33 2.47
N ASP A 125 -12.69 10.60 2.35
CA ASP A 125 -11.87 11.63 1.72
C ASP A 125 -10.74 12.12 2.66
N LEU A 126 -9.70 12.74 2.08
CA LEU A 126 -8.46 13.14 2.77
C LEU A 126 -8.67 13.97 4.05
N ASP A 127 -9.68 14.84 4.05
CA ASP A 127 -10.04 15.73 5.16
C ASP A 127 -11.36 15.33 5.85
N GLU A 128 -11.95 14.19 5.45
CA GLU A 128 -13.14 13.65 6.09
C GLU A 128 -12.75 12.93 7.38
N GLN A 129 -13.49 13.16 8.46
CA GLN A 129 -13.32 12.41 9.70
C GLN A 129 -13.91 11.02 9.54
N ASN A 130 -13.18 9.99 9.95
CA ASN A 130 -13.78 8.66 10.05
C ASN A 130 -14.88 8.64 11.13
N ALA A 131 -15.92 7.83 10.89
CA ALA A 131 -17.13 7.85 11.73
C ALA A 131 -16.88 7.35 13.17
N HIS A 132 -15.88 6.48 13.37
CA HIS A 132 -15.65 5.84 14.67
C HIS A 132 -14.66 6.60 15.57
N TYR A 133 -13.54 7.08 15.02
CA TYR A 133 -12.45 7.71 15.78
C TYR A 133 -12.38 9.23 15.63
N GLY A 134 -13.09 9.82 14.65
CA GLY A 134 -13.11 11.26 14.42
C GLY A 134 -11.77 11.81 13.89
N VAL A 135 -10.96 10.98 13.24
CA VAL A 135 -9.64 11.37 12.71
C VAL A 135 -9.66 11.44 11.19
N THR A 136 -8.86 12.35 10.62
CA THR A 136 -8.75 12.50 9.16
C THR A 136 -7.58 11.70 8.59
N PRO A 137 -7.66 11.23 7.33
CA PRO A 137 -6.51 10.65 6.64
C PRO A 137 -5.28 11.58 6.63
N ARG A 138 -5.49 12.90 6.50
CA ARG A 138 -4.40 13.89 6.53
C ARG A 138 -3.64 13.89 7.85
N ASP A 139 -4.34 13.81 8.99
CA ASP A 139 -3.71 13.75 10.31
C ASP A 139 -2.86 12.49 10.45
N ILE A 140 -3.39 11.34 10.01
CA ILE A 140 -2.68 10.06 10.00
C ILE A 140 -1.40 10.14 9.17
N LEU A 141 -1.48 10.71 7.96
CA LEU A 141 -0.31 10.88 7.09
C LEU A 141 0.76 11.78 7.73
N ARG A 142 0.35 12.88 8.36
CA ARG A 142 1.29 13.83 9.02
C ARG A 142 2.00 13.19 10.20
N VAL A 143 1.28 12.51 11.09
CA VAL A 143 1.91 11.91 12.28
C VAL A 143 2.84 10.75 11.92
N LEU A 144 2.49 9.94 10.92
CA LEU A 144 3.32 8.81 10.47
C LEU A 144 4.52 9.28 9.66
N ALA A 145 4.37 10.26 8.77
CA ALA A 145 5.51 10.83 8.03
C ALA A 145 6.49 11.53 8.97
N THR A 146 5.98 12.19 10.03
CA THR A 146 6.82 12.77 11.09
C THR A 146 7.56 11.69 11.85
N ALA A 147 6.87 10.61 12.27
CA ALA A 147 7.50 9.50 12.96
C ALA A 147 8.60 8.82 12.14
N VAL A 148 8.34 8.51 10.87
CA VAL A 148 9.33 7.92 9.95
C VAL A 148 10.57 8.81 9.83
N LYS A 149 10.37 10.13 9.70
CA LYS A 149 11.46 11.12 9.62
C LYS A 149 12.26 11.21 10.92
N GLU A 150 11.60 11.35 12.06
CA GLU A 150 12.24 11.54 13.37
C GLU A 150 12.95 10.28 13.87
N LEU A 151 12.46 9.09 13.49
CA LEU A 151 13.13 7.82 13.75
C LEU A 151 14.33 7.56 12.82
N GLY A 152 14.54 8.39 11.80
CA GLY A 152 15.65 8.24 10.86
C GLY A 152 15.51 7.02 9.94
N VAL A 153 14.29 6.58 9.65
CA VAL A 153 14.03 5.49 8.71
C VAL A 153 14.49 5.93 7.31
N PRO A 154 15.39 5.18 6.63
CA PRO A 154 15.95 5.63 5.35
C PRO A 154 14.91 5.78 4.23
N HIS A 155 13.91 4.90 4.19
CA HIS A 155 12.81 4.97 3.23
C HIS A 155 11.70 5.89 3.78
N PRO A 156 11.24 6.89 3.01
CA PRO A 156 10.15 7.78 3.45
C PRO A 156 8.84 7.01 3.65
N LEU A 157 7.84 7.67 4.24
CA LEU A 157 6.52 7.05 4.42
C LEU A 157 6.00 6.58 3.06
N HIS A 158 5.77 5.28 2.93
CA HIS A 158 5.30 4.68 1.70
C HIS A 158 3.76 4.74 1.71
N VAL A 159 3.17 5.45 0.77
CA VAL A 159 1.75 5.85 0.82
C VAL A 159 0.99 5.36 -0.39
N HIS A 160 -0.04 4.58 -0.11
CA HIS A 160 -1.19 4.37 -0.98
C HIS A 160 -2.29 5.33 -0.51
N GLY A 161 -2.63 6.30 -1.34
CA GLY A 161 -3.51 7.42 -0.98
C GLY A 161 -4.99 7.06 -0.90
N CYS A 162 -5.83 8.03 -0.56
CA CYS A 162 -7.29 7.85 -0.58
C CYS A 162 -7.80 7.73 -2.02
N ASN A 163 -9.05 7.25 -2.17
CA ASN A 163 -9.79 7.28 -3.44
C ASN A 163 -9.11 6.55 -4.61
N LEU A 164 -8.42 5.43 -4.35
CA LEU A 164 -7.76 4.66 -5.41
C LEU A 164 -8.74 4.30 -6.54
N GLY A 165 -8.35 4.63 -7.77
CA GLY A 165 -9.09 4.31 -8.98
C GLY A 165 -10.42 5.04 -9.16
N VAL A 166 -10.70 6.08 -8.37
CA VAL A 166 -11.92 6.89 -8.47
C VAL A 166 -11.69 8.06 -9.44
N PRO A 167 -12.53 8.29 -10.46
CA PRO A 167 -12.41 9.47 -11.31
C PRO A 167 -12.48 10.77 -10.48
N GLY A 168 -11.54 11.69 -10.72
CA GLY A 168 -11.37 12.93 -9.96
C GLY A 168 -10.39 12.84 -8.78
N ASN A 169 -9.83 11.66 -8.50
CA ASN A 169 -8.87 11.50 -7.42
C ASN A 169 -7.54 12.26 -7.63
N VAL A 170 -7.28 12.80 -8.82
CA VAL A 170 -6.15 13.71 -9.07
C VAL A 170 -6.10 14.84 -8.05
N GLN A 171 -7.25 15.42 -7.68
CA GLN A 171 -7.30 16.51 -6.71
C GLN A 171 -6.91 16.03 -5.31
N THR A 172 -7.42 14.88 -4.87
CA THR A 172 -7.05 14.25 -3.59
C THR A 172 -5.53 14.02 -3.50
N THR A 173 -4.91 13.60 -4.60
CA THR A 173 -3.45 13.39 -4.68
C THR A 173 -2.67 14.69 -4.59
N LEU A 174 -3.09 15.74 -5.31
CA LEU A 174 -2.50 17.08 -5.22
C LEU A 174 -2.61 17.65 -3.80
N ASP A 175 -3.77 17.51 -3.17
CA ASP A 175 -4.01 17.96 -1.80
C ASP A 175 -3.18 17.16 -0.78
N THR A 176 -2.91 15.89 -1.07
CA THR A 176 -2.01 15.06 -0.26
C THR A 176 -0.57 15.58 -0.35
N ILE A 177 -0.07 15.83 -1.57
CA ILE A 177 1.28 16.37 -1.82
C ILE A 177 1.46 17.72 -1.13
N GLN A 178 0.49 18.62 -1.25
CA GLN A 178 0.59 19.94 -0.62
C GLN A 178 0.48 19.85 0.91
N GLY A 179 -0.51 19.11 1.40
CA GLY A 179 -0.81 19.13 2.82
C GLY A 179 0.08 18.25 3.69
N ILE A 180 0.99 17.46 3.11
CA ILE A 180 2.07 16.84 3.89
C ILE A 180 3.11 17.87 4.38
N GLY A 181 3.10 19.09 3.83
CA GLY A 181 3.87 20.22 4.38
C GLY A 181 5.39 20.00 4.32
N GLY A 182 5.88 19.39 3.25
CA GLY A 182 7.32 19.19 3.02
C GLY A 182 7.95 17.99 3.71
N LEU A 183 7.19 17.15 4.45
CA LEU A 183 7.73 15.88 4.96
C LEU A 183 8.00 14.90 3.80
N PRO A 184 9.07 14.07 3.89
CA PRO A 184 9.36 13.06 2.88
C PRO A 184 8.24 12.04 2.72
N MET A 185 7.83 11.76 1.48
CA MET A 185 6.80 10.76 1.17
C MET A 185 7.09 10.06 -0.16
N HIS A 186 6.79 8.77 -0.22
CA HIS A 186 6.79 7.98 -1.46
C HIS A 186 5.35 7.57 -1.81
N LEU A 187 4.81 8.11 -2.90
CA LEU A 187 3.47 7.75 -3.38
C LEU A 187 3.56 6.57 -4.35
N THR A 188 2.95 5.45 -3.97
CA THR A 188 3.02 4.21 -4.76
C THR A 188 1.93 4.14 -5.81
N HIS A 189 2.20 3.38 -6.86
CA HIS A 189 1.28 3.05 -7.96
C HIS A 189 0.43 4.26 -8.38
N ILE A 190 1.11 5.41 -8.59
CA ILE A 190 0.50 6.74 -8.76
C ILE A 190 -0.45 6.81 -9.97
N GLN A 191 -0.29 5.90 -10.94
CA GLN A 191 -1.18 5.75 -12.08
C GLN A 191 -2.64 5.66 -11.65
N PHE A 192 -2.96 4.92 -10.58
CA PHE A 192 -4.32 4.77 -10.06
C PHE A 192 -4.82 5.96 -9.23
N HIS A 193 -3.97 6.95 -9.00
CA HIS A 193 -4.21 8.18 -8.24
C HIS A 193 -4.12 9.45 -9.13
N SER A 194 -4.13 9.26 -10.45
CA SER A 194 -3.94 10.32 -11.45
C SER A 194 -5.13 10.42 -12.40
N TYR A 195 -6.36 10.29 -11.89
CA TYR A 195 -7.58 10.31 -12.71
C TYR A 195 -8.33 11.64 -12.60
N GLY A 196 -8.53 12.30 -13.74
CA GLY A 196 -9.37 13.49 -13.88
C GLY A 196 -10.79 13.15 -14.34
N THR A 197 -11.60 14.18 -14.59
CA THR A 197 -13.03 14.06 -14.95
C THR A 197 -13.42 14.82 -16.22
N GLU A 198 -12.44 15.28 -17.00
CA GLU A 198 -12.66 16.19 -18.12
C GLU A 198 -13.15 15.49 -19.39
N GLY A 199 -12.92 14.17 -19.51
CA GLY A 199 -13.35 13.40 -20.68
C GLY A 199 -14.85 13.11 -20.71
N ASP A 200 -15.32 12.65 -21.88
CA ASP A 200 -16.75 12.45 -22.19
C ASP A 200 -17.47 11.51 -21.21
N PHE A 201 -16.76 10.50 -20.70
CA PHE A 201 -17.28 9.56 -19.70
C PHE A 201 -16.96 9.95 -18.24
N LYS A 202 -16.67 11.24 -18.00
CA LYS A 202 -16.21 11.77 -16.70
C LYS A 202 -14.94 11.09 -16.20
N PHE A 203 -14.06 10.76 -17.14
CA PHE A 203 -12.76 10.15 -16.89
C PHE A 203 -11.74 10.72 -17.87
N SER A 204 -10.60 11.16 -17.35
CA SER A 204 -9.46 11.64 -18.15
C SER A 204 -8.14 11.37 -17.40
N SER A 205 -7.02 11.53 -18.10
CA SER A 205 -5.70 11.49 -17.46
C SER A 205 -5.44 12.79 -16.69
N GLY A 206 -5.06 12.67 -15.43
CA GLY A 206 -4.50 13.74 -14.59
C GLY A 206 -2.97 13.68 -14.48
N ALA A 207 -2.30 12.81 -15.24
CA ALA A 207 -0.88 12.51 -15.07
C ALA A 207 0.04 13.73 -15.23
N ALA A 208 -0.28 14.67 -16.13
CA ALA A 208 0.52 15.87 -16.34
C ALA A 208 0.53 16.77 -15.08
N GLN A 209 -0.63 16.96 -14.45
CA GLN A 209 -0.76 17.76 -13.22
C GLN A 209 0.02 17.11 -12.07
N ILE A 210 -0.07 15.78 -11.93
CA ILE A 210 0.68 15.04 -10.91
C ILE A 210 2.19 15.12 -11.17
N ALA A 211 2.63 14.96 -12.41
CA ALA A 211 4.05 15.07 -12.77
C ALA A 211 4.61 16.48 -12.46
N GLU A 212 3.86 17.53 -12.77
CA GLU A 212 4.23 18.91 -12.41
C GLU A 212 4.32 19.11 -10.90
N ALA A 213 3.35 18.60 -10.14
CA ALA A 213 3.37 18.65 -8.69
C ALA A 213 4.59 17.93 -8.11
N ILE A 214 4.95 16.75 -8.63
CA ILE A 214 6.15 16.02 -8.20
C ILE A 214 7.42 16.82 -8.52
N ASN A 215 7.54 17.37 -9.73
CA ASN A 215 8.70 18.17 -10.14
C ASN A 215 8.94 19.37 -9.21
N ASN A 216 7.86 19.97 -8.72
CA ASN A 216 7.85 21.11 -7.82
C ASN A 216 8.06 20.76 -6.34
N ASN A 217 7.97 19.48 -5.94
CA ASN A 217 8.06 19.04 -4.54
C ASN A 217 9.17 18.00 -4.35
N LYS A 218 10.38 18.44 -3.97
CA LYS A 218 11.58 17.57 -3.85
C LYS A 218 11.51 16.53 -2.72
N ASN A 219 10.58 16.69 -1.79
CA ASN A 219 10.30 15.73 -0.72
C ASN A 219 9.43 14.54 -1.19
N ILE A 220 8.90 14.58 -2.42
CA ILE A 220 8.02 13.55 -2.96
C ILE A 220 8.76 12.68 -3.96
N THR A 221 8.60 11.37 -3.80
CA THR A 221 9.01 10.36 -4.79
C THR A 221 7.81 9.51 -5.15
N ILE A 222 7.87 8.82 -6.30
CA ILE A 222 6.78 7.97 -6.77
C ILE A 222 7.27 6.66 -7.36
N ASP A 223 6.37 5.67 -7.41
CA ASP A 223 6.41 4.59 -8.39
C ASP A 223 5.12 4.61 -9.23
N VAL A 224 5.19 4.11 -10.47
CA VAL A 224 4.12 4.33 -11.46
C VAL A 224 2.92 3.41 -11.24
N GLY A 225 3.14 2.11 -11.07
CA GLY A 225 2.06 1.12 -11.12
C GLY A 225 1.48 0.96 -12.54
N GLN A 226 2.34 0.69 -13.52
CA GLN A 226 1.96 0.58 -14.93
C GLN A 226 0.97 -0.56 -15.17
N ILE A 227 -0.10 -0.29 -15.92
CA ILE A 227 -1.04 -1.31 -16.38
C ILE A 227 -0.38 -2.14 -17.49
N LEU A 228 -0.39 -3.46 -17.32
CA LEU A 228 -0.06 -4.44 -18.34
C LEU A 228 -1.34 -5.11 -18.83
N PHE A 229 -1.56 -5.13 -20.15
CA PHE A 229 -2.74 -5.78 -20.71
C PHE A 229 -2.65 -7.29 -20.53
N GLY A 230 -3.70 -7.87 -19.97
CA GLY A 230 -3.78 -9.31 -19.71
C GLY A 230 -4.66 -9.61 -18.50
N GLN A 231 -4.88 -10.89 -18.26
CA GLN A 231 -5.52 -11.35 -17.03
C GLN A 231 -4.56 -11.15 -15.85
N THR A 232 -5.06 -10.71 -14.70
CA THR A 232 -4.26 -10.51 -13.48
C THR A 232 -5.12 -10.66 -12.21
N VAL A 233 -4.50 -10.54 -11.04
CA VAL A 233 -5.17 -10.48 -9.74
C VAL A 233 -4.84 -9.17 -9.05
N THR A 234 -5.84 -8.54 -8.41
CA THR A 234 -5.59 -7.39 -7.53
C THR A 234 -5.51 -7.88 -6.09
N ALA A 235 -4.37 -7.63 -5.44
CA ALA A 235 -4.17 -7.86 -4.01
C ALA A 235 -3.78 -6.52 -3.38
N SER A 236 -4.54 -6.07 -2.37
CA SER A 236 -4.36 -4.76 -1.74
C SER A 236 -4.93 -4.80 -0.34
N GLY A 237 -4.27 -4.10 0.59
CA GLY A 237 -4.81 -3.86 1.94
C GLY A 237 -5.99 -2.87 1.96
N ASP A 238 -6.32 -2.25 0.83
CA ASP A 238 -7.49 -1.37 0.71
C ASP A 238 -8.78 -2.19 0.49
N ASN A 239 -9.24 -2.84 1.56
CA ASN A 239 -10.48 -3.62 1.58
C ASN A 239 -11.69 -2.80 1.11
N MET A 240 -11.75 -1.51 1.40
CA MET A 240 -12.84 -0.62 0.98
C MET A 240 -12.93 -0.56 -0.55
N ARG A 241 -11.79 -0.33 -1.23
CA ARG A 241 -11.76 -0.25 -2.70
C ARG A 241 -11.88 -1.62 -3.36
N GLN A 242 -11.28 -2.65 -2.77
CA GLN A 242 -11.45 -4.03 -3.25
C GLN A 242 -12.91 -4.48 -3.16
N HIS A 243 -13.60 -4.22 -2.04
CA HIS A 243 -15.02 -4.47 -1.90
C HIS A 243 -15.86 -3.63 -2.87
N ALA A 244 -15.56 -2.34 -3.08
CA ALA A 244 -16.32 -1.52 -4.03
C ALA A 244 -16.24 -2.05 -5.47
N ASN A 245 -15.10 -2.63 -5.85
CA ASN A 245 -14.81 -3.08 -7.21
C ASN A 245 -15.11 -4.57 -7.46
N HIS A 246 -15.46 -5.36 -6.43
CA HIS A 246 -15.57 -6.82 -6.54
C HIS A 246 -16.48 -7.32 -7.67
N LYS A 247 -17.56 -6.57 -7.97
CA LYS A 247 -18.51 -6.89 -9.04
C LYS A 247 -17.90 -6.87 -10.45
N HIS A 248 -16.72 -6.27 -10.61
CA HIS A 248 -15.96 -6.21 -11.85
C HIS A 248 -14.94 -7.34 -11.97
N ALA A 249 -14.82 -8.22 -10.97
CA ALA A 249 -13.89 -9.34 -11.01
C ALA A 249 -14.22 -10.30 -12.16
N SER A 250 -13.19 -10.68 -12.91
CA SER A 250 -13.27 -11.69 -13.96
C SER A 250 -12.10 -12.66 -13.80
N PRO A 251 -12.34 -13.94 -13.43
CA PRO A 251 -13.64 -14.54 -13.11
C PRO A 251 -14.31 -13.89 -11.90
N ASN A 252 -15.64 -14.05 -11.75
CA ASN A 252 -16.42 -13.50 -10.64
C ASN A 252 -16.14 -14.24 -9.31
N LYS A 253 -14.91 -14.12 -8.83
CA LYS A 253 -14.38 -14.67 -7.59
C LYS A 253 -13.57 -13.56 -6.92
N TRP A 254 -13.85 -13.34 -5.64
CA TRP A 254 -13.17 -12.32 -4.85
C TRP A 254 -13.17 -12.75 -3.39
N VAL A 255 -12.19 -12.24 -2.65
CA VAL A 255 -12.06 -12.44 -1.21
C VAL A 255 -11.72 -11.08 -0.61
N VAL A 256 -12.39 -10.75 0.49
CA VAL A 256 -12.05 -9.63 1.38
C VAL A 256 -12.03 -10.20 2.79
N MET A 257 -11.06 -9.77 3.58
CA MET A 257 -10.88 -10.26 4.94
C MET A 257 -10.53 -9.09 5.85
N ASP A 258 -11.38 -8.77 6.82
CA ASP A 258 -10.99 -7.86 7.88
C ASP A 258 -10.04 -8.57 8.85
N ILE A 259 -8.85 -8.00 9.06
CA ILE A 259 -7.81 -8.59 9.90
C ILE A 259 -7.79 -7.85 11.23
N GLU A 260 -8.54 -8.42 12.18
CA GLU A 260 -8.62 -8.00 13.58
C GLU A 260 -8.68 -6.46 13.74
N CYS A 261 -7.82 -5.92 14.60
CA CYS A 261 -7.68 -4.50 14.90
C CYS A 261 -6.73 -3.77 13.95
N ASP A 262 -6.14 -4.44 12.95
CA ASP A 262 -4.96 -3.92 12.23
C ASP A 262 -5.31 -3.41 10.83
N ALA A 263 -5.87 -4.28 9.97
CA ALA A 263 -6.03 -4.00 8.55
C ALA A 263 -7.19 -4.78 7.91
N GLY A 264 -7.18 -4.90 6.58
CA GLY A 264 -8.16 -5.62 5.76
C GLY A 264 -7.59 -6.06 4.42
#